data_AF-A0A3Q3Q5D3-F1
#
_entry.id   AF-A0A3Q3Q5D3-F1
#
_cell.length_a   1.000
_cell.length_b   1.000
_cell.length_c   1.000
_cell.angle_alpha   90.00
_cell.angle_beta   90.00
_cell.angle_gamma   90.00
#
_symmetry.space_group_name_H-M   'P 1'
#
loop_
_entity.id
_entity.type
_entity.pdbx_description
1 polymer ?
#
loop_
_entity_poly.entity_id
_entity_poly.type
_entity_poly.pdbx_seq_one_letter_code
_entity_poly.pdbx_strand_id
1 'polypeptide(L)'
;IMSYAEKAEDITREEWMDKLNNVHIQRTDMNRLIMNYLVTEGFKEAAEKFRMESGIEPSVDLDSLDERIKIREMILKGQIQDAIALINSLHPELLDTNRYLYFYLQQQHLIELIHLRETIAALEFCLTEMERTPALLAFDNPEDSPFGDLLNMMQRQKVGEDSGGEGSQEDVIKLLIKATNTHLL
;
A
#
# COMPACT_ATOMS: atom_id res chain seq x y z
N ILE A 1 17.25 26.48 -37.95
CA ILE A 1 17.10 25.32 -37.05
C ILE A 1 15.60 25.16 -36.84
N MET A 2 14.98 24.17 -37.48
CA MET A 2 13.52 23.97 -37.43
C MET A 2 13.15 23.31 -36.10
N SER A 3 12.36 24.00 -35.28
CA SER A 3 11.67 23.39 -34.14
C SER A 3 10.34 22.81 -34.64
N TYR A 4 10.27 21.50 -34.82
CA TYR A 4 8.99 20.81 -34.93
C TYR A 4 8.42 20.69 -33.52
N ALA A 5 7.63 21.69 -33.11
CA ALA A 5 6.65 21.47 -32.06
C ALA A 5 5.50 20.69 -32.70
N GLU A 6 5.39 19.40 -32.41
CA GLU A 6 4.20 18.62 -32.74
C GLU A 6 2.98 19.33 -32.14
N LYS A 7 2.17 19.94 -33.00
CA LYS A 7 0.82 20.35 -32.63
C LYS A 7 0.07 19.07 -32.30
N ALA A 8 -0.32 18.89 -31.04
CA ALA A 8 -1.34 17.91 -30.70
C ALA A 8 -2.58 18.25 -31.53
N GLU A 9 -2.93 17.38 -32.49
CA GLU A 9 -4.13 17.55 -33.29
C GLU A 9 -5.35 17.44 -32.36
N ASP A 10 -6.16 18.49 -32.31
CA ASP A 10 -7.45 18.49 -31.63
C ASP A 10 -8.37 17.48 -32.33
N ILE A 11 -8.39 16.25 -31.81
CA ILE A 11 -9.30 15.20 -32.27
C ILE A 11 -10.74 15.65 -32.00
N THR A 12 -11.55 15.67 -33.05
CA THR A 12 -12.98 15.96 -32.93
C THR A 12 -13.72 14.81 -32.22
N ARG A 13 -14.87 15.10 -31.61
CA ARG A 13 -15.67 14.07 -30.93
C ARG A 13 -16.07 12.95 -31.90
N GLU A 14 -16.44 13.28 -33.14
CA GLU A 14 -16.79 12.29 -34.15
C GLU A 14 -15.62 11.35 -34.45
N GLU A 15 -14.41 11.90 -34.68
CA GLU A 15 -13.20 11.11 -34.94
C GLU A 15 -12.80 10.25 -33.73
N TRP A 16 -13.02 10.73 -32.51
CA TRP A 16 -12.77 9.95 -31.29
C TRP A 16 -13.73 8.76 -31.17
N MET A 17 -15.03 8.98 -31.43
CA MET A 17 -16.05 7.93 -31.39
C MET A 17 -15.81 6.88 -32.48
N ASP A 18 -15.40 7.29 -33.68
CA ASP A 18 -15.03 6.36 -34.75
C ASP A 18 -13.80 5.55 -34.38
N LYS A 19 -12.77 6.17 -33.79
CA LYS A 19 -11.60 5.43 -33.28
C LYS A 19 -12.02 4.44 -32.19
N LEU A 20 -12.84 4.85 -31.23
CA LEU A 20 -13.31 4.00 -30.13
C LEU A 20 -14.11 2.80 -30.64
N ASN A 21 -15.03 3.00 -31.58
CA ASN A 21 -15.84 1.93 -32.16
C ASN A 21 -14.99 0.90 -32.93
N ASN A 22 -13.85 1.33 -33.47
CA ASN A 22 -12.89 0.48 -34.15
C ASN A 22 -11.90 -0.21 -33.21
N VAL A 23 -11.86 0.12 -31.91
CA VAL A 23 -11.05 -0.60 -30.93
C VAL A 23 -11.71 -1.94 -30.61
N HIS A 24 -11.12 -3.01 -31.10
CA HIS A 24 -11.55 -4.37 -30.76
C HIS A 24 -10.80 -4.88 -29.53
N ILE A 25 -11.48 -4.94 -28.38
CA ILE A 25 -10.95 -5.56 -27.17
C ILE A 25 -11.33 -7.04 -27.20
N GLN A 26 -10.34 -7.94 -27.16
CA GLN A 26 -10.65 -9.36 -27.10
C GLN A 26 -11.25 -9.72 -25.74
N ARG A 27 -12.25 -10.61 -25.74
CA ARG A 27 -12.88 -11.11 -24.52
C ARG A 27 -11.87 -11.74 -23.56
N THR A 28 -10.84 -12.38 -24.09
CA THR A 28 -9.71 -12.95 -23.34
C THR A 28 -8.96 -11.89 -22.54
N ASP A 29 -8.68 -10.73 -23.14
CA ASP A 29 -7.97 -9.63 -22.46
C ASP A 29 -8.83 -9.00 -21.38
N MET A 30 -10.14 -8.85 -21.63
CA MET A 30 -11.09 -8.39 -20.63
C MET A 30 -11.20 -9.37 -19.45
N ASN A 31 -11.28 -10.67 -19.73
CA ASN A 31 -11.31 -11.69 -18.68
C ASN A 31 -10.01 -11.70 -17.85
N ARG A 32 -8.85 -11.49 -18.48
CA ARG A 32 -7.58 -11.34 -17.77
C ARG A 32 -7.58 -10.13 -16.84
N LEU A 33 -8.11 -8.99 -17.29
CA LEU A 33 -8.24 -7.79 -16.46
C LEU A 33 -9.14 -8.04 -15.24
N ILE A 34 -10.30 -8.68 -15.46
CA ILE A 34 -11.22 -9.03 -14.37
C ILE A 34 -10.56 -10.00 -13.40
N MET A 35 -9.87 -11.04 -13.89
CA MET A 35 -9.16 -11.98 -13.04
C MET A 35 -8.09 -11.26 -12.20
N ASN A 36 -7.29 -10.41 -12.82
CA ASN A 36 -6.26 -9.63 -12.12
C ASN A 36 -6.88 -8.73 -11.04
N TYR A 37 -8.01 -8.09 -11.31
CA TYR A 37 -8.73 -7.29 -10.32
C TYR A 37 -9.22 -8.13 -9.14
N LEU A 38 -9.89 -9.25 -9.38
CA LEU A 38 -10.41 -10.12 -8.32
C LEU A 38 -9.29 -10.64 -7.41
N VAL A 39 -8.15 -10.98 -8.00
CA VAL A 39 -6.96 -11.43 -7.27
C VAL A 39 -6.29 -10.29 -6.50
N THR A 40 -6.21 -9.09 -7.10
CA THR A 40 -5.58 -7.91 -6.47
C THR A 40 -6.38 -7.45 -5.26
N GLU A 41 -7.70 -7.41 -5.36
CA GLU A 41 -8.58 -6.99 -4.25
C GLU A 41 -8.72 -8.07 -3.16
N GLY A 42 -8.34 -9.32 -3.45
CA GLY A 42 -8.45 -10.41 -2.50
C GLY A 42 -9.81 -11.13 -2.52
N PHE A 43 -10.57 -11.03 -3.61
CA PHE A 43 -11.88 -11.67 -3.78
C PHE A 43 -11.73 -13.14 -4.21
N LYS A 44 -11.22 -13.99 -3.31
CA LYS A 44 -10.92 -15.41 -3.59
C LYS A 44 -12.10 -16.17 -4.21
N GLU A 45 -13.26 -16.18 -3.55
CA GLU A 45 -14.43 -16.94 -4.03
C GLU A 45 -14.89 -16.50 -5.43
N ALA A 46 -14.80 -15.20 -5.71
CA ALA A 46 -15.14 -14.65 -7.01
C ALA A 46 -14.08 -15.05 -8.05
N ALA A 47 -12.79 -14.99 -7.71
CA ALA A 47 -11.70 -15.43 -8.59
C ALA A 47 -11.80 -16.93 -8.93
N GLU A 48 -12.13 -17.79 -7.95
CA GLU A 48 -12.32 -19.23 -8.17
C GLU A 48 -13.47 -19.53 -9.12
N LYS A 49 -14.64 -18.92 -8.89
CA LYS A 49 -15.81 -19.07 -9.76
C LYS A 49 -15.52 -18.52 -11.15
N PHE A 50 -14.87 -17.35 -11.22
CA PHE A 50 -14.51 -16.72 -12.48
C PHE A 50 -13.49 -17.54 -13.27
N ARG A 51 -12.54 -18.21 -12.61
CA ARG A 51 -11.61 -19.16 -13.24
C ARG A 51 -12.38 -20.31 -13.90
N MET A 52 -13.35 -20.91 -13.20
CA MET A 52 -14.15 -22.02 -13.73
C MET A 52 -14.98 -21.61 -14.97
N GLU A 53 -15.50 -20.38 -14.98
CA GLU A 53 -16.35 -19.89 -16.08
C GLU A 53 -15.54 -19.35 -17.27
N SER A 54 -14.46 -18.62 -17.00
CA SER A 54 -13.66 -17.95 -18.04
C SER A 54 -12.49 -18.79 -18.58
N GLY A 55 -12.06 -19.82 -17.84
CA GLY A 55 -10.86 -20.61 -18.15
C GLY A 55 -9.54 -19.83 -18.01
N ILE A 56 -9.56 -18.61 -17.47
CA ILE A 56 -8.36 -17.82 -17.22
C ILE A 56 -7.73 -18.26 -15.91
N GLU A 57 -6.46 -18.65 -15.96
CA GLU A 57 -5.66 -18.90 -14.76
C GLU A 57 -5.21 -17.58 -14.11
N PRO A 58 -5.26 -17.47 -12.77
CA PRO A 58 -4.75 -16.32 -12.05
C PRO A 58 -3.22 -16.26 -12.12
N SER A 59 -2.66 -15.06 -12.02
CA SER A 59 -1.20 -14.84 -12.05
C SER A 59 -0.49 -15.27 -10.78
N VAL A 60 -1.24 -15.47 -9.70
CA VAL A 60 -0.75 -15.91 -8.38
C VAL A 60 -1.64 -17.03 -7.87
N ASP A 61 -1.07 -17.86 -6.99
CA ASP A 61 -1.80 -18.94 -6.35
C ASP A 61 -2.97 -18.39 -5.52
N LEU A 62 -4.16 -18.96 -5.69
CA LEU A 62 -5.35 -18.51 -4.98
C LEU A 62 -5.26 -18.82 -3.48
N ASP A 63 -4.44 -19.79 -3.07
CA ASP A 63 -4.24 -20.08 -1.65
C ASP A 63 -3.44 -18.97 -0.94
N SER A 64 -2.57 -18.25 -1.67
CA SER A 64 -1.92 -17.03 -1.15
C SER A 64 -2.90 -15.88 -0.86
N LEU A 65 -4.14 -15.94 -1.38
CA LEU A 65 -5.17 -14.97 -1.03
C LEU A 65 -5.67 -15.17 0.40
N ASP A 66 -5.71 -16.41 0.90
CA ASP A 66 -6.15 -16.69 2.28
C ASP A 66 -5.23 -16.03 3.30
N GLU A 67 -3.91 -16.07 3.03
CA GLU A 67 -2.90 -15.43 3.84
C GLU A 67 -3.10 -13.91 3.89
N ARG A 68 -3.37 -13.28 2.74
CA ARG A 68 -3.65 -11.84 2.66
C ARG A 68 -4.96 -11.46 3.34
N ILE A 69 -6.01 -12.26 3.18
CA ILE A 69 -7.28 -12.09 3.88
C ILE A 69 -7.05 -12.16 5.39
N LYS A 70 -6.27 -13.15 5.87
CA LYS A 70 -5.95 -13.32 7.28
C LYS A 70 -5.17 -12.13 7.85
N ILE A 71 -4.13 -11.65 7.15
CA ILE A 71 -3.39 -10.45 7.56
C ILE A 71 -4.33 -9.25 7.66
N ARG A 72 -5.18 -9.05 6.64
CA ARG A 72 -6.17 -7.96 6.62
C ARG A 72 -7.13 -8.04 7.81
N GLU A 73 -7.65 -9.22 8.11
CA GLU A 73 -8.54 -9.41 9.26
C GLU A 73 -7.85 -9.09 10.59
N MET A 74 -6.59 -9.48 10.75
CA MET A 74 -5.82 -9.19 11.97
C MET A 74 -5.60 -7.69 12.13
N ILE A 75 -5.31 -6.98 11.03
CA ILE A 75 -5.20 -5.51 11.04
C ILE A 75 -6.53 -4.87 11.44
N LEU A 76 -7.65 -5.29 10.84
CA LEU A 76 -8.99 -4.76 11.15
C LEU A 76 -9.44 -5.06 12.59
N LYS A 77 -8.98 -6.16 13.18
CA LYS A 77 -9.23 -6.52 14.59
C LYS A 77 -8.30 -5.80 15.57
N GLY A 78 -7.37 -4.96 15.10
CA GLY A 78 -6.37 -4.29 15.93
C GLY A 78 -5.22 -5.19 16.39
N GLN A 79 -5.12 -6.42 15.87
CA GLN A 79 -4.08 -7.40 16.20
C GLN A 79 -2.81 -7.15 15.38
N ILE A 80 -2.24 -5.95 15.50
CA ILE A 80 -1.19 -5.48 14.59
C ILE A 80 0.13 -6.24 14.75
N GLN A 81 0.53 -6.56 15.98
CA GLN A 81 1.77 -7.30 16.23
C GLN A 81 1.72 -8.73 15.66
N ASP A 82 0.57 -9.40 15.82
CA ASP A 82 0.37 -10.72 15.23
C ASP A 82 0.39 -10.64 13.69
N ALA A 83 -0.16 -9.54 13.12
CA ALA A 83 -0.13 -9.32 11.68
C ALA A 83 1.31 -9.12 11.17
N ILE A 84 2.14 -8.34 11.89
CA ILE A 84 3.57 -8.15 11.58
C ILE A 84 4.32 -9.48 11.63
N ALA A 85 4.09 -10.29 12.68
CA ALA A 85 4.72 -11.60 12.82
C ALA A 85 4.34 -12.53 11.66
N LEU A 86 3.06 -12.55 11.27
CA LEU A 86 2.59 -13.32 10.13
C LEU A 86 3.22 -12.83 8.82
N ILE A 87 3.28 -11.52 8.59
CA ILE A 87 3.94 -10.93 7.41
C ILE A 87 5.40 -11.37 7.33
N ASN A 88 6.16 -11.26 8.42
CA ASN A 88 7.57 -11.66 8.45
C ASN A 88 7.77 -13.17 8.28
N SER A 89 6.80 -13.99 8.68
CA SER A 89 6.86 -15.44 8.45
C SER A 89 6.62 -15.83 6.99
N LEU A 90 5.78 -15.08 6.27
CA LEU A 90 5.42 -15.35 4.88
C LEU A 90 6.36 -14.65 3.89
N HIS A 91 6.74 -13.41 4.20
CA HIS A 91 7.59 -12.57 3.37
C HIS A 91 8.64 -11.85 4.24
N PRO A 92 9.74 -12.52 4.62
CA PRO A 92 10.73 -12.00 5.57
C PRO A 92 11.35 -10.65 5.19
N GLU A 93 11.50 -10.37 3.89
CA GLU A 93 12.16 -9.15 3.40
C GLU A 93 11.17 -8.01 3.11
N LEU A 94 9.85 -8.23 3.25
CA LEU A 94 8.84 -7.26 2.82
C LEU A 94 8.88 -5.98 3.65
N LEU A 95 8.95 -6.11 4.97
CA LEU A 95 8.96 -4.97 5.89
C LEU A 95 10.33 -4.26 5.90
N ASP A 96 11.41 -4.99 5.60
CA ASP A 96 12.76 -4.44 5.45
C ASP A 96 12.88 -3.58 4.18
N THR A 97 12.29 -4.07 3.08
CA THR A 97 12.27 -3.40 1.78
C THR A 97 11.28 -2.24 1.76
N ASN A 98 10.14 -2.38 2.45
CA ASN A 98 9.09 -1.36 2.53
C ASN A 98 8.99 -0.75 3.94
N ARG A 99 9.95 0.13 4.25
CA ARG A 99 10.02 0.85 5.53
C ARG A 99 8.79 1.70 5.84
N TYR A 100 8.09 2.18 4.81
CA TYR A 100 6.85 2.95 4.99
C TYR A 100 5.71 2.06 5.48
N LEU A 101 5.52 0.89 4.87
CA LEU A 101 4.53 -0.09 5.34
C LEU A 101 4.80 -0.51 6.79
N TYR A 102 6.07 -0.77 7.14
CA TYR A 102 6.45 -1.06 8.52
C TYR A 102 6.08 0.09 9.46
N PHE A 103 6.42 1.33 9.09
CA PHE A 103 6.09 2.51 9.89
C PHE A 103 4.57 2.67 10.10
N TYR A 104 3.76 2.49 9.06
CA TYR A 104 2.30 2.59 9.19
C TYR A 104 1.71 1.49 10.08
N LEU A 105 2.23 0.27 10.02
CA LEU A 105 1.84 -0.81 10.93
C LEU A 105 2.21 -0.45 12.38
N GLN A 106 3.41 0.07 12.63
CA GLN A 106 3.84 0.52 13.96
C GLN A 106 2.97 1.68 14.48
N GLN A 107 2.65 2.65 13.62
CA GLN A 107 1.74 3.74 13.95
C GLN A 107 0.33 3.23 14.29
N GLN A 108 -0.22 2.29 13.51
CA GLN A 108 -1.53 1.69 13.80
C GLN A 108 -1.49 0.96 15.15
N HIS A 109 -0.43 0.23 15.46
CA HIS A 109 -0.28 -0.42 16.76
C HIS A 109 -0.31 0.58 17.92
N LEU A 110 0.39 1.72 17.79
CA LEU A 110 0.34 2.78 18.78
C LEU A 110 -1.09 3.32 18.97
N ILE A 111 -1.84 3.51 17.88
CA ILE A 111 -3.25 3.94 17.94
C ILE A 111 -4.09 2.91 18.71
N GLU A 112 -3.89 1.61 18.48
CA GLU A 112 -4.60 0.55 19.22
C GLU A 112 -4.27 0.59 20.72
N LEU A 113 -3.00 0.77 21.10
CA LEU A 113 -2.62 0.90 22.52
C LEU A 113 -3.28 2.13 23.19
N ILE A 114 -3.35 3.25 22.46
CA ILE A 114 -4.07 4.45 22.93
C ILE A 114 -5.57 4.16 23.09
N HIS A 115 -6.17 3.42 22.15
CA HIS A 115 -7.58 3.05 22.19
C HIS A 115 -7.90 2.17 23.41
N LEU A 116 -7.02 1.22 23.74
CA LEU A 116 -7.10 0.34 24.91
C LEU A 116 -6.78 1.05 26.24
N ARG A 117 -6.39 2.33 26.20
CA ARG A 117 -5.94 3.13 27.35
C ARG A 117 -4.72 2.57 28.06
N GLU A 118 -3.91 1.80 27.37
CA GLU A 118 -2.63 1.28 27.86
C GLU A 118 -1.55 2.36 27.69
N THR A 119 -1.71 3.47 28.41
CA THR A 119 -0.86 4.67 28.22
C THR A 119 0.61 4.44 28.50
N ILE A 120 0.93 3.55 29.45
CA ILE A 120 2.32 3.18 29.78
C ILE A 120 2.94 2.40 28.63
N ALA A 121 2.26 1.36 28.14
CA ALA A 121 2.72 0.55 27.02
C ALA A 121 2.86 1.38 25.73
N ALA A 122 1.89 2.27 25.47
CA ALA A 122 1.94 3.20 24.35
C ALA A 122 3.17 4.14 24.42
N LEU A 123 3.48 4.65 25.62
CA LEU A 123 4.61 5.54 25.84
C LEU A 123 5.94 4.79 25.70
N GLU A 124 6.06 3.62 26.33
CA GLU A 124 7.24 2.74 26.20
C GLU A 124 7.50 2.40 24.74
N PHE A 125 6.48 1.96 24.02
CA PHE A 125 6.56 1.62 22.60
C PHE A 125 6.98 2.82 21.72
N CYS A 126 6.42 4.01 21.98
CA CYS A 126 6.78 5.22 21.25
C CYS A 126 8.26 5.60 21.46
N LEU A 127 8.78 5.40 22.67
CA LEU A 127 10.16 5.69 23.02
C LEU A 127 11.16 4.68 22.44
N THR A 128 10.79 3.40 22.33
CA THR A 128 11.69 2.33 21.88
C THR A 128 11.61 2.01 20.40
N GLU A 129 10.42 2.09 19.78
CA GLU A 129 10.21 1.61 18.40
C GLU A 129 9.97 2.75 17.40
N MET A 130 9.47 3.90 17.86
CA MET A 130 9.26 5.10 17.02
C MET A 130 10.36 6.17 17.21
N GLU A 131 11.57 5.73 17.63
CA GLU A 131 12.70 6.51 18.19
C GLU A 131 13.01 7.85 17.52
N ARG A 132 12.66 8.05 16.25
CA ARG A 132 13.10 9.18 15.45
C ARG A 132 12.52 10.54 15.84
N THR A 133 11.26 10.59 16.26
CA THR A 133 10.55 11.86 16.52
C THR A 133 10.49 12.21 18.02
N PRO A 134 10.23 11.27 18.94
CA PRO A 134 10.29 11.52 20.38
C PRO A 134 11.71 11.73 20.89
N ALA A 135 12.73 11.12 20.27
CA ALA A 135 14.12 11.39 20.65
C ALA A 135 14.50 12.86 20.42
N LEU A 136 13.88 13.57 19.47
CA LEU A 136 14.10 15.01 19.28
C LEU A 136 13.67 15.82 20.51
N LEU A 137 12.69 15.34 21.29
CA LEU A 137 12.25 15.98 22.53
C LEU A 137 13.19 15.73 23.71
N ALA A 138 14.11 14.76 23.60
CA ALA A 138 15.09 14.44 24.63
C ALA A 138 16.37 15.30 24.55
N PHE A 139 16.51 16.14 23.51
CA PHE A 139 17.63 17.07 23.34
C PHE A 139 17.16 18.52 23.48
N ASP A 140 17.95 19.34 24.21
CA ASP A 140 17.67 20.78 24.37
C ASP A 140 17.68 21.52 23.01
N ASN A 141 18.48 21.04 22.06
CA ASN A 141 18.47 21.45 20.66
C ASN A 141 18.17 20.24 19.77
N PRO A 142 17.03 20.21 19.08
CA PRO A 142 16.62 19.04 18.30
C PRO A 142 17.38 18.88 16.97
N GLU A 143 18.15 19.90 16.52
CA GLU A 143 19.07 19.80 15.37
C GLU A 143 20.39 19.09 15.69
N ASP A 144 20.79 19.03 16.97
CA ASP A 144 22.01 18.33 17.42
C ASP A 144 21.78 16.81 17.58
N SER A 145 20.52 16.38 17.43
CA SER A 145 20.14 14.97 17.48
C SER A 145 20.68 14.22 16.25
N PRO A 146 21.09 12.95 16.39
CA PRO A 146 21.40 12.10 15.24
C PRO A 146 20.23 11.91 14.26
N PHE A 147 19.04 12.41 14.61
CA PHE A 147 17.83 12.42 13.79
C PHE A 147 17.40 13.83 13.33
N GLY A 148 18.26 14.85 13.47
CA GLY A 148 17.98 16.25 13.10
C GLY A 148 17.58 16.45 11.62
N ASP A 149 17.98 15.53 10.74
CA ASP A 149 17.59 15.52 9.32
C ASP A 149 16.06 15.49 9.11
N LEU A 150 15.30 14.99 10.08
CA LEU A 150 13.83 14.96 10.04
C LEU A 150 13.18 16.35 10.18
N LEU A 151 13.93 17.34 10.66
CA LEU A 151 13.48 18.73 10.78
C LEU A 151 13.68 19.54 9.49
N ASN A 152 14.39 18.98 8.50
CA ASN A 152 14.76 19.68 7.28
C ASN A 152 13.53 20.02 6.41
N MET A 153 13.53 21.20 5.78
CA MET A 153 12.45 21.74 4.96
C MET A 153 12.12 20.84 3.74
N MET A 154 13.08 20.05 3.25
CA MET A 154 12.85 19.03 2.23
C MET A 154 11.91 17.90 2.70
N GLN A 155 11.95 17.55 3.99
CA GLN A 155 11.05 16.53 4.56
C GLN A 155 9.60 17.06 4.61
N ARG A 156 9.39 18.36 4.85
CA ARG A 156 8.06 18.99 4.80
C ARG A 156 7.47 19.02 3.40
N GLN A 157 8.29 19.23 2.37
CA GLN A 157 7.84 19.16 0.97
C GLN A 157 7.49 17.73 0.57
N LYS A 158 8.32 16.76 0.95
CA LYS A 158 8.08 15.34 0.65
C LYS A 158 6.85 14.80 1.37
N VAL A 159 6.67 15.14 2.65
CA VAL A 159 5.42 14.85 3.39
C VAL A 159 4.25 15.61 2.76
N GLY A 160 4.44 16.84 2.29
CA GLY A 160 3.41 17.64 1.62
C GLY A 160 2.88 17.00 0.32
N GLU A 161 3.77 16.44 -0.50
CA GLU A 161 3.42 15.74 -1.74
C GLU A 161 2.76 14.37 -1.47
N ASP A 162 3.21 13.64 -0.44
CA ASP A 162 2.62 12.35 -0.04
C ASP A 162 1.35 12.50 0.85
N SER A 163 1.09 13.68 1.43
CA SER A 163 -0.02 13.92 2.39
C SER A 163 -1.41 14.07 1.77
N GLY A 164 -1.61 13.57 0.55
CA GLY A 164 -2.92 13.41 -0.07
C GLY A 164 -3.76 12.30 0.57
N GLY A 165 -4.00 12.37 1.89
CA GLY A 165 -5.06 11.61 2.58
C GLY A 165 -4.76 10.14 2.92
N GLU A 166 -3.54 9.79 3.34
CA GLU A 166 -3.16 8.40 3.64
C GLU A 166 -2.89 8.16 5.14
N GLY A 167 -3.95 7.89 5.91
CA GLY A 167 -3.85 7.70 7.36
C GLY A 167 -4.92 6.77 7.97
N SER A 168 -5.68 6.08 7.13
CA SER A 168 -6.70 5.13 7.55
C SER A 168 -6.17 3.69 7.53
N GLN A 169 -6.82 2.78 8.28
CA GLN A 169 -6.56 1.34 8.17
C GLN A 169 -6.67 0.84 6.72
N GLU A 170 -7.52 1.48 5.90
CA GLU A 170 -7.69 1.16 4.49
C GLU A 170 -6.42 1.45 3.67
N ASP A 171 -5.65 2.47 4.04
CA ASP A 171 -4.42 2.86 3.34
C ASP A 171 -3.27 1.90 3.66
N VAL A 172 -3.17 1.46 4.92
CA VAL A 172 -2.23 0.40 5.32
C VAL A 172 -2.52 -0.90 4.57
N ILE A 173 -3.80 -1.25 4.43
CA ILE A 173 -4.24 -2.43 3.68
C ILE A 173 -3.91 -2.28 2.18
N LYS A 174 -4.15 -1.11 1.57
CA LYS A 174 -3.81 -0.84 0.17
C LYS A 174 -2.30 -0.89 -0.08
N LEU A 175 -1.49 -0.32 0.82
CA LEU A 175 -0.03 -0.38 0.76
C LEU A 175 0.47 -1.82 0.91
N LEU A 176 -0.11 -2.62 1.80
CA LEU A 176 0.21 -4.04 1.96
C LEU A 176 -0.11 -4.85 0.70
N ILE A 177 -1.29 -4.62 0.10
CA ILE A 177 -1.70 -5.26 -1.16
C ILE A 177 -0.74 -4.89 -2.29
N LYS A 178 -0.41 -3.60 -2.41
CA LYS A 178 0.55 -3.12 -3.42
C LYS A 178 1.92 -3.75 -3.22
N ALA A 179 2.43 -3.78 -1.98
CA ALA A 179 3.75 -4.32 -1.67
C ALA A 179 3.84 -5.83 -1.94
N THR A 180 2.81 -6.60 -1.56
CA THR A 180 2.75 -8.05 -1.83
C THR A 180 2.61 -8.34 -3.33
N ASN A 181 1.82 -7.56 -4.08
CA ASN A 181 1.71 -7.73 -5.53
C ASN A 181 2.99 -7.36 -6.29
N THR A 182 3.77 -6.38 -5.79
CA THR A 182 5.04 -5.98 -6.42
C THR A 182 6.15 -7.00 -6.17
N HIS A 183 6.09 -7.75 -5.07
CA HIS A 183 7.02 -8.85 -4.80
C HIS A 183 6.65 -10.17 -5.49
N LEU A 184 5.43 -10.27 -6.03
CA LEU A 184 4.91 -11.45 -6.75
C LEU A 184 4.95 -11.29 -8.29
N LEU A 185 5.46 -10.16 -8.81
CA LEU A 185 5.67 -9.86 -10.23
C LEU A 185 7.17 -9.67 -10.53
#